data_AF-A0A7J5E6K8-F1
#
_entry.id   AF-A0A7J5E6K8-F1
#
_cell.length_a   1.000
_cell.length_b   1.000
_cell.length_c   1.000
_cell.angle_alpha   90.00
_cell.angle_beta   90.00
_cell.angle_gamma   90.00
#
_symmetry.space_group_name_H-M   'P 1'
#
loop_
_entity.id
_entity.type
_entity.pdbx_description
1 polymer ?
#
loop_
_entity_poly.entity_id
_entity_poly.type
_entity_poly.pdbx_seq_one_letter_code
_entity_poly.pdbx_strand_id
1 'polypeptide(L)'
;MATDLIISPTNSNRVIVVCGNLESSSNGLYKTENGGSTWRKSPEFPVITSNLLLGKMRIDVCESEPSFMFTTLGYGDYNKNFNTATWSYRSTNNGDLWLTSTQSNWASYNGWYSHDIA
;
A
#
# COMPACT_ATOMS: atom_id res chain seq x y z
N MET A 1 10.08 1.18 -6.33
CA MET A 1 9.50 2.00 -7.42
C MET A 1 8.19 2.56 -6.89
N ALA A 2 7.94 3.86 -7.01
CA ALA A 2 6.64 4.44 -6.66
C ALA A 2 5.59 3.98 -7.69
N THR A 3 4.44 3.50 -7.23
CA THR A 3 3.36 2.99 -8.10
C THR A 3 2.09 3.82 -8.04
N ASP A 4 1.89 4.52 -6.93
CA ASP A 4 0.72 5.35 -6.70
C ASP A 4 0.97 6.35 -5.55
N LEU A 5 0.20 7.42 -5.52
CA LEU A 5 0.23 8.41 -4.44
C LEU A 5 -1.12 9.07 -4.23
N ILE A 6 -1.37 9.51 -3.01
CA ILE A 6 -2.51 10.36 -2.65
C ILE A 6 -2.03 11.62 -1.93
N ILE A 7 -2.77 12.71 -2.12
CA ILE A 7 -2.64 13.93 -1.34
C ILE A 7 -3.86 14.00 -0.43
N SER A 8 -3.67 14.29 0.85
CA SER A 8 -4.79 14.36 1.79
C SER A 8 -5.75 15.50 1.40
N PRO A 9 -7.07 15.25 1.31
CA PRO A 9 -8.07 16.27 0.95
C PRO A 9 -8.11 17.46 1.92
N THR A 10 -7.73 17.24 3.18
CA THR A 10 -7.78 18.24 4.25
C THR A 10 -6.42 18.83 4.60
N ASN A 11 -5.33 18.29 4.05
CA ASN A 11 -3.98 18.77 4.31
C ASN A 11 -3.07 18.48 3.11
N SER A 12 -2.86 19.47 2.25
CA SER A 12 -1.98 19.34 1.08
C SER A 12 -0.51 19.06 1.42
N ASN A 13 -0.07 19.32 2.66
CA ASN A 13 1.27 18.94 3.11
C ASN A 13 1.40 17.45 3.42
N ARG A 14 0.27 16.74 3.58
CA ARG A 14 0.25 15.29 3.77
C ARG A 14 0.11 14.59 2.43
N VAL A 15 1.17 13.88 2.07
CA VAL A 15 1.19 13.03 0.88
C VAL A 15 1.65 11.64 1.29
N ILE A 16 0.98 10.63 0.75
CA ILE A 16 1.36 9.23 0.93
C ILE A 16 1.69 8.66 -0.44
N VAL A 17 2.84 7.98 -0.54
CA VAL A 17 3.30 7.29 -1.72
C VAL A 17 3.42 5.81 -1.37
N VAL A 18 2.85 4.95 -2.21
CA VAL A 18 3.08 3.51 -2.14
C VAL A 18 4.12 3.11 -3.18
N CYS A 19 5.03 2.26 -2.74
CA CYS A 19 6.13 1.77 -3.54
C CYS A 19 6.10 0.24 -3.56
N GLY A 20 6.01 -0.34 -4.76
CA GLY A 20 5.96 -1.77 -4.92
C GLY A 20 6.37 -2.17 -6.33
N ASN A 21 7.27 -3.13 -6.45
CA ASN A 21 7.64 -3.78 -7.69
C ASN A 21 8.57 -4.91 -7.31
N LEU A 22 8.09 -6.15 -7.38
CA LEU A 22 8.76 -7.40 -7.06
C LEU A 22 10.08 -7.25 -6.26
N GLU A 23 11.20 -6.99 -6.94
CA GLU A 23 12.58 -6.94 -6.39
C GLU A 23 13.08 -5.53 -6.01
N SER A 24 12.22 -4.54 -5.94
CA SER A 24 12.63 -3.17 -5.65
C SER A 24 13.06 -3.04 -4.19
N SER A 25 14.30 -2.62 -3.99
CA SER A 25 14.90 -2.33 -2.67
C SER A 25 14.12 -1.32 -1.83
N SER A 26 13.31 -0.48 -2.48
CA SER A 26 12.58 0.63 -1.86
C SER A 26 11.07 0.40 -1.95
N ASN A 27 10.61 -0.72 -1.39
CA ASN A 27 9.19 -1.07 -1.28
C ASN A 27 8.54 -0.49 -0.02
N GLY A 28 7.21 -0.59 0.07
CA GLY A 28 6.41 -0.14 1.20
C GLY A 28 5.82 1.26 1.02
N LEU A 29 5.37 1.84 2.14
CA LEU A 29 4.55 3.05 2.15
C LEU A 29 5.34 4.19 2.80
N TYR A 30 5.38 5.34 2.14
CA TYR A 30 6.13 6.51 2.54
C TYR A 30 5.17 7.68 2.72
N LYS A 31 5.34 8.43 3.81
CA LYS A 31 4.51 9.58 4.14
C LYS A 31 5.34 10.83 4.37
N THR A 32 4.84 11.96 3.91
CA THR A 32 5.32 13.30 4.27
C THR A 32 4.19 14.05 4.97
N GLU A 33 4.55 14.99 5.84
CA GLU A 33 3.62 15.95 6.48
C GLU A 33 4.07 17.40 6.22
N ASN A 34 5.04 17.59 5.32
CA ASN A 34 5.64 18.88 4.98
C ASN A 34 5.83 19.07 3.47
N GLY A 35 4.85 18.61 2.69
CA GLY A 35 4.79 18.84 1.25
C GLY A 35 5.91 18.16 0.46
N GLY A 36 6.49 17.09 1.00
CA GLY A 36 7.56 16.33 0.36
C GLY A 36 8.98 16.77 0.70
N SER A 37 9.15 17.74 1.59
CA SER A 37 10.48 18.17 2.06
C SER A 37 11.22 17.05 2.80
N THR A 38 10.49 16.25 3.58
CA THR A 38 10.99 15.03 4.22
C THR A 38 9.97 13.91 4.14
N TRP A 39 10.45 12.67 4.04
CA TRP A 39 9.64 11.46 3.94
C TRP A 39 9.99 10.50 5.07
N ARG A 40 8.96 9.86 5.64
CA ARG A 40 9.10 8.80 6.65
C ARG A 40 8.47 7.52 6.09
N LYS A 41 9.21 6.43 6.14
CA LYS A 41 8.68 5.09 5.81
C LYS A 41 7.77 4.64 6.96
N SER A 42 6.61 4.09 6.65
CA SER A 42 5.70 3.53 7.66
C SER A 42 6.36 2.29 8.30
N PRO A 43 6.64 2.31 9.61
CA PRO A 43 7.40 1.23 10.26
C PRO A 43 6.56 -0.03 10.49
N GLU A 44 5.23 0.12 10.57
CA GLU A 44 4.29 -0.96 10.91
C GLU A 44 3.45 -1.43 9.73
N PHE A 45 3.74 -0.98 8.51
CA PHE A 45 3.11 -1.59 7.35
C PHE A 45 3.46 -3.08 7.37
N PRO A 46 2.46 -3.99 7.49
CA PRO A 46 2.60 -5.30 8.09
C PRO A 46 3.87 -5.96 7.62
N VAL A 47 4.72 -6.14 8.62
CA VAL A 47 6.12 -6.55 8.48
C VAL A 47 6.21 -7.63 7.43
N ILE A 48 7.07 -7.33 6.47
CA ILE A 48 7.63 -8.18 5.43
C ILE A 48 8.30 -9.38 6.13
N THR A 49 7.50 -10.27 6.73
CA THR A 49 7.98 -11.41 7.55
C THR A 49 8.42 -12.58 6.68
N SER A 50 8.35 -12.43 5.36
CA SER A 50 8.77 -13.45 4.43
C SER A 50 9.56 -12.79 3.31
N ASN A 51 10.48 -13.56 2.72
CA ASN A 51 11.23 -13.22 1.51
C ASN A 51 10.34 -13.06 0.26
N LEU A 52 9.08 -12.64 0.44
CA LEU A 52 8.13 -12.41 -0.62
C LEU A 52 8.36 -11.02 -1.20
N LEU A 53 8.31 -11.00 -2.52
CA LEU A 53 8.53 -9.80 -3.31
C LEU A 53 7.26 -8.95 -3.23
N LEU A 54 7.37 -7.76 -2.63
CA LEU A 54 6.28 -6.79 -2.58
C LEU A 54 6.01 -6.30 -4.01
N GLY A 55 4.93 -6.80 -4.58
CA GLY A 55 4.45 -6.49 -5.92
C GLY A 55 3.79 -5.12 -5.99
N LYS A 56 2.94 -4.92 -7.00
CA LYS A 56 2.26 -3.65 -7.24
C LYS A 56 1.39 -3.25 -6.04
N MET A 57 1.39 -1.96 -5.73
CA MET A 57 0.52 -1.36 -4.71
C MET A 57 -0.30 -0.23 -5.31
N ARG A 58 -1.51 -0.03 -4.78
CA ARG A 58 -2.37 1.14 -5.02
C ARG A 58 -2.83 1.71 -3.70
N ILE A 59 -3.17 2.99 -3.66
CA ILE A 59 -3.67 3.64 -2.45
C ILE A 59 -4.79 4.61 -2.80
N ASP A 60 -5.80 4.66 -1.94
CA ASP A 60 -6.87 5.66 -2.02
C ASP A 60 -7.28 6.17 -0.63
N VAL A 61 -7.97 7.31 -0.60
CA VAL A 61 -8.45 7.99 0.61
C VAL A 61 -9.95 8.27 0.51
N CYS A 62 -10.65 8.04 1.62
CA CYS A 62 -12.06 8.40 1.69
C CYS A 62 -12.19 9.93 1.80
N GLU A 63 -12.73 10.59 0.78
CA GLU A 63 -12.86 12.05 0.78
C GLU A 63 -13.77 12.58 1.90
N SER A 64 -14.83 11.83 2.25
CA SER A 64 -15.76 12.20 3.32
C SER A 64 -15.18 11.92 4.72
N GLU A 65 -14.22 11.00 4.84
CA GLU A 65 -13.49 10.69 6.07
C GLU A 65 -11.98 10.57 5.80
N PRO A 66 -11.24 11.69 5.65
CA PRO A 66 -9.84 11.68 5.19
C PRO A 66 -8.84 10.96 6.10
N SER A 67 -9.23 10.62 7.33
CA SER A 67 -8.46 9.74 8.21
C SER A 67 -8.53 8.27 7.79
N PHE A 68 -9.57 7.90 7.04
CA PHE A 68 -9.78 6.58 6.47
C PHE A 68 -9.09 6.47 5.11
N MET A 69 -8.17 5.52 4.99
CA MET A 69 -7.40 5.25 3.78
C MET A 69 -7.32 3.75 3.54
N PHE A 70 -7.18 3.37 2.27
CA PHE A 70 -7.14 1.98 1.86
C PHE A 70 -5.98 1.74 0.88
N THR A 71 -5.31 0.59 1.00
CA THR A 71 -4.23 0.22 0.08
C THR A 71 -4.26 -1.28 -0.21
N THR A 72 -3.87 -1.63 -1.42
CA THR A 72 -3.66 -3.01 -1.85
C THR A 72 -2.17 -3.32 -1.94
N LEU A 73 -1.84 -4.58 -1.65
CA LEU A 73 -0.50 -5.11 -1.77
C LEU A 73 -0.55 -6.45 -2.48
N GLY A 74 -0.06 -6.48 -3.72
CA GLY A 74 0.22 -7.74 -4.40
C GLY A 74 1.47 -8.41 -3.85
N TYR A 75 1.37 -9.68 -3.53
CA TYR A 75 2.51 -10.56 -3.31
C TYR A 75 2.87 -11.24 -4.62
N GLY A 76 4.13 -11.12 -5.02
CA GLY A 76 4.69 -11.86 -6.14
C GLY A 76 5.61 -12.96 -5.63
N ASP A 77 5.48 -14.16 -6.18
CA ASP A 77 6.55 -15.16 -6.13
C ASP A 77 7.25 -15.15 -7.50
N TYR A 78 8.56 -14.86 -7.50
CA TYR A 78 9.40 -14.95 -8.70
C TYR A 78 9.32 -16.34 -9.35
N ASN A 79 9.17 -17.39 -8.53
CA ASN A 79 9.11 -18.78 -8.96
C ASN A 79 7.71 -19.22 -9.42
N LYS A 80 6.72 -18.30 -9.44
CA LYS A 80 5.35 -18.56 -9.90
C LYS A 80 4.61 -19.69 -9.16
N ASN A 81 4.98 -20.03 -7.93
CA ASN A 81 4.25 -21.04 -7.14
C ASN A 81 2.97 -20.44 -6.53
N PHE A 82 2.03 -19.98 -7.36
CA PHE A 82 0.61 -19.68 -7.12
C PHE A 82 0.15 -19.00 -5.80
N ASN A 83 1.04 -18.53 -4.92
CA ASN A 83 0.68 -17.73 -3.75
C ASN A 83 0.84 -16.24 -4.07
N THR A 84 0.18 -15.82 -5.15
CA THR A 84 0.12 -14.41 -5.57
C THR A 84 -0.95 -13.70 -4.75
N ALA A 85 -0.83 -13.68 -3.43
CA ALA A 85 -1.86 -13.09 -2.60
C ALA A 85 -1.96 -11.59 -2.84
N THR A 86 -3.13 -11.04 -3.14
CA THR A 86 -3.35 -9.60 -2.98
C THR A 86 -4.04 -9.38 -1.65
N TRP A 87 -3.35 -8.70 -0.73
CA TRP A 87 -3.89 -8.31 0.56
C TRP A 87 -4.36 -6.87 0.52
N SER A 88 -5.31 -6.57 1.39
CA SER A 88 -5.82 -5.22 1.58
C SER A 88 -5.54 -4.74 2.99
N TYR A 89 -5.23 -3.46 3.09
CA TYR A 89 -4.98 -2.77 4.35
C TYR A 89 -5.76 -1.48 4.41
N ARG A 90 -6.14 -1.11 5.62
CA ARG A 90 -6.77 0.18 5.90
C ARG A 90 -6.06 0.90 7.02
N SER A 91 -6.12 2.22 6.98
CA SER A 91 -5.77 3.12 8.06
C SER A 91 -7.02 3.92 8.44
N THR A 92 -7.18 4.21 9.74
CA THR A 92 -8.22 5.13 10.25
C THR A 92 -7.58 6.31 11.01
N ASN A 93 -6.27 6.50 10.84
CA ASN A 93 -5.49 7.52 11.53
C ASN A 93 -4.49 8.18 10.59
N ASN A 94 -4.95 8.60 9.41
CA ASN A 94 -4.14 9.38 8.45
C ASN A 94 -2.87 8.67 7.96
N GLY A 95 -2.94 7.34 7.83
CA GLY A 95 -1.84 6.53 7.33
C GLY A 95 -0.71 6.31 8.34
N ASP A 96 -0.90 6.63 9.62
CA ASP A 96 0.07 6.36 10.69
C ASP A 96 0.16 4.87 11.03
N LEU A 97 -0.99 4.18 11.08
CA LEU A 97 -1.10 2.74 11.31
C LEU A 97 -1.95 2.09 10.24
N TRP A 98 -1.53 0.90 9.79
CA TRP A 98 -2.20 0.12 8.75
C TRP A 98 -2.55 -1.27 9.29
N LEU A 99 -3.84 -1.61 9.25
CA LEU A 99 -4.36 -2.89 9.70
C LEU A 99 -4.89 -3.68 8.51
N THR A 100 -4.68 -5.00 8.51
CA THR A 100 -5.21 -5.89 7.47
C THR A 100 -6.74 -5.82 7.47
N SER A 101 -7.35 -5.45 6.34
CA SER A 101 -8.81 -5.38 6.20
C SER A 101 -9.45 -6.73 5.87
N THR A 102 -8.75 -7.61 5.14
CA THR A 102 -9.23 -8.96 4.82
C THR A 102 -8.10 -9.98 4.79
N GLN A 103 -8.37 -11.23 5.21
CA GLN A 103 -7.45 -12.38 5.02
C GLN A 103 -7.73 -13.15 3.71
N SER A 104 -8.75 -12.77 2.94
CA SER A 104 -9.05 -13.40 1.65
C SER A 104 -8.09 -12.90 0.57
N ASN A 105 -7.51 -13.85 -0.17
CA ASN A 105 -6.68 -13.53 -1.33
C ASN A 105 -7.55 -12.94 -2.46
N TRP A 106 -7.49 -11.63 -2.65
CA TRP A 106 -8.28 -10.94 -3.66
C TRP A 106 -7.85 -11.27 -5.10
N ALA A 107 -6.57 -11.65 -5.29
CA ALA A 107 -6.03 -12.04 -6.59
C ALA A 107 -6.61 -13.38 -7.08
N SER A 108 -7.15 -14.23 -6.19
CA SER A 108 -7.81 -15.47 -6.59
C SER A 108 -9.06 -15.22 -7.45
N TYR A 109 -9.67 -14.04 -7.34
CA TYR A 109 -10.88 -13.66 -8.07
C TYR A 109 -10.60 -12.70 -9.22
N ASN A 110 -9.69 -11.74 -9.02
CA ASN A 110 -9.45 -10.64 -9.97
C ASN A 110 -8.13 -10.77 -10.75
N GLY A 111 -7.32 -11.79 -10.46
CA GLY A 111 -5.99 -11.98 -11.03
C GLY A 111 -4.91 -11.15 -10.35
N TRP A 112 -3.66 -11.60 -10.46
CA TRP A 112 -2.49 -10.95 -9.84
C TRP A 112 -2.18 -9.55 -10.37
N TYR A 113 -2.76 -9.15 -11.50
CA TYR A 113 -2.58 -7.84 -12.12
C TYR A 113 -3.62 -6.80 -11.68
N SER A 114 -4.74 -7.23 -11.06
CA SER A 114 -5.81 -6.34 -10.64
C SER A 114 -5.55 -5.81 -9.23
N HIS A 115 -5.33 -4.51 -9.13
CA HIS A 115 -5.01 -3.81 -7.88
C HIS A 115 -5.82 -2.51 -7.73
N ASP A 116 -6.64 -2.17 -8.71
CA ASP A 116 -7.34 -0.89 -8.72
C ASP A 116 -8.39 -0.85 -7.61
N ILE A 117 -8.39 0.27 -6.90
CA ILE A 117 -9.28 0.62 -5.80
C ILE A 117 -9.82 2.02 -6.08
N ALA A 118 -11.04 2.26 -5.62
CA ALA A 118 -11.80 3.50 -5.79
C ALA A 118 -12.72 3.69 -4.58
#